data_AF-A0A944L194-F1
#
_entry.id   AF-A0A944L194-F1
#
_cell.length_a   1.000
_cell.length_b   1.000
_cell.length_c   1.000
_cell.angle_alpha   90.00
_cell.angle_beta   90.00
_cell.angle_gamma   90.00
#
_symmetry.space_group_name_H-M   'P 1'
#
loop_
_entity.id
_entity.type
_entity.pdbx_description
1 polymer ?
#
loop_
_entity_poly.entity_id
_entity_poly.type
_entity_poly.pdbx_seq_one_letter_code
_entity_poly.pdbx_strand_id
1 'polypeptide(L)'
;MTDDTIRTPQVSQFPFGADGESWQQMLDSHGLSNGQISLVSGPTGDPQSMYPVEPGLTTRDFEIPIGGLSHANRRKALSSIELYLAERRDHMLGYQANQDMNGYPTDLSRFMEGHLNNIGDPFQSGGYKPNTKVVERAVLDYYAALWHAKWPHNPADPESYWGYMLSMGSTEGNMYALWNARDYLGGKALLSSDQPGPFGAMRFVQAAPHVDNPNAFKPVAFYSEDTHYSLAKAVRVMGVDTFHAAGEAMYRGRCPLKDADGNPLAHWPTEVPSRRGPSGHSADGPGDIDIDALETLVRFFAGNGHPIMIVLNYGSTFKGAHDDVRKVCERLLPIFEDNGLVDRRVHYGKDPKTGEDLVDFRRGFWIHVDGALGAGYGPFQRMAYRDPRFGWTPEVNLPEFDFGLKMSSKSHGEIDMVCSIAIERSQVARRSMAVRSVHDQGQIPADATVAPGVHRLPRHHLRRLPQRLLAPGPLGPPGPPLLPGPRQHATYGTGAGGLPRRAVARPGEEARRAAVAGPHARCPHRPLPPPQRPTGGEVVIVNGGPAHEAWQTGDCAPLRAHLHDDFCHAREDRCLPHRSRP
;
A
#
# COMPACT_ATOMS: atom_id res chain seq x y z
N MET A 1 46.70 41.76 -9.44
CA MET A 1 45.40 42.06 -8.80
C MET A 1 44.33 41.75 -9.84
N THR A 2 43.34 40.91 -9.58
CA THR A 2 42.98 40.19 -8.35
C THR A 2 43.20 38.69 -8.48
N ASP A 3 43.64 38.10 -7.37
CA ASP A 3 43.85 36.66 -7.20
C ASP A 3 42.53 36.07 -6.69
N ASP A 4 41.66 35.60 -7.60
CA ASP A 4 40.47 34.82 -7.23
C ASP A 4 40.92 33.42 -6.84
N THR A 5 41.50 33.35 -5.64
CA THR A 5 41.66 32.11 -4.89
C THR A 5 40.30 31.45 -4.76
N ILE A 6 40.07 30.43 -5.59
CA ILE A 6 38.98 29.47 -5.40
C ILE A 6 39.18 28.93 -4.00
N ARG A 7 38.38 29.41 -3.04
CA ARG A 7 38.36 28.87 -1.69
C ARG A 7 37.88 27.43 -1.79
N THR A 8 38.84 26.50 -1.84
CA THR A 8 38.59 25.09 -1.56
C THR A 8 37.72 25.03 -0.31
N PRO A 9 36.48 24.50 -0.37
CA PRO A 9 35.64 24.43 0.81
C PRO A 9 36.43 23.70 1.90
N GLN A 10 36.58 24.30 3.08
CA GLN A 10 37.24 23.60 4.19
C GLN A 10 36.38 22.39 4.53
N VAL A 11 36.82 21.22 4.07
CA VAL A 11 36.21 19.94 4.40
C VAL A 11 36.30 19.79 5.91
N SER A 12 35.16 19.50 6.51
CA SER A 12 35.01 19.56 7.95
C SER A 12 35.95 18.58 8.66
N GLN A 13 36.54 19.05 9.76
CA GLN A 13 37.55 18.30 10.52
C GLN A 13 36.94 17.57 11.74
N PHE A 14 35.61 17.46 11.82
CA PHE A 14 34.97 16.72 12.91
C PHE A 14 35.11 15.20 12.74
N PRO A 15 35.12 14.42 13.83
CA PRO A 15 35.15 12.96 13.79
C PRO A 15 33.91 12.38 13.10
N PHE A 16 34.10 11.42 12.18
CA PHE A 16 33.05 10.73 11.45
C PHE A 16 33.31 9.20 11.44
N GLY A 17 32.24 8.41 11.50
CA GLY A 17 32.33 6.95 11.59
C GLY A 17 32.73 6.47 12.98
N ALA A 18 32.42 5.20 13.27
CA ALA A 18 32.60 4.57 14.58
C ALA A 18 33.99 4.80 15.23
N ASP A 19 35.04 4.87 14.41
CA ASP A 19 36.43 4.99 14.85
C ASP A 19 36.91 6.47 14.99
N GLY A 20 36.13 7.44 14.50
CA GLY A 20 36.33 8.87 14.76
C GLY A 20 37.37 9.60 13.88
N GLU A 21 37.76 9.05 12.74
CA GLU A 21 38.57 9.75 11.74
C GLU A 21 37.77 10.89 11.09
N SER A 22 38.42 11.98 10.65
CA SER A 22 37.70 13.02 9.89
C SER A 22 37.39 12.54 8.46
N TRP A 23 36.33 13.07 7.86
CA TRP A 23 35.95 12.71 6.48
C TRP A 23 37.09 12.93 5.49
N GLN A 24 37.88 14.00 5.67
CA GLN A 24 39.05 14.28 4.86
C GLN A 24 40.16 13.22 5.03
N GLN A 25 40.45 12.79 6.27
CA GLN A 25 41.44 11.74 6.54
C GLN A 25 41.08 10.41 5.85
N MET A 26 39.79 10.05 5.84
CA MET A 26 39.30 8.86 5.14
C MET A 26 39.40 8.99 3.60
N LEU A 27 39.16 10.18 3.04
CA LEU A 27 39.35 10.44 1.61
C LEU A 27 40.83 10.34 1.20
N ASP A 28 41.72 10.93 2.00
CA ASP A 28 43.16 10.90 1.78
C ASP A 28 43.70 9.46 1.87
N SER A 29 43.29 8.70 2.89
CA SER A 29 43.75 7.31 3.09
C SER A 29 43.28 6.33 2.01
N HIS A 30 42.17 6.62 1.33
CA HIS A 30 41.65 5.83 0.21
C HIS A 30 42.04 6.39 -1.18
N GLY A 31 42.84 7.46 -1.24
CA GLY A 31 43.26 8.08 -2.51
C GLY A 31 42.13 8.76 -3.31
N LEU A 32 41.02 9.10 -2.65
CA LEU A 32 39.85 9.77 -3.24
C LEU A 32 39.93 11.31 -3.16
N SER A 33 40.97 11.81 -2.49
CA SER A 33 41.38 13.21 -2.42
C SER A 33 42.56 13.46 -3.36
N ASN A 34 42.42 14.42 -4.27
CA ASN A 34 43.44 14.78 -5.27
C ASN A 34 44.02 16.19 -5.09
N GLY A 35 43.74 16.84 -3.95
CA GLY A 35 44.19 18.21 -3.66
C GLY A 35 43.54 19.32 -4.49
N GLN A 36 42.58 19.02 -5.37
CA GLN A 36 41.89 20.02 -6.20
C GLN A 36 40.38 20.01 -5.97
N ILE A 37 39.71 18.86 -6.18
CA ILE A 37 38.28 18.66 -5.91
C ILE A 37 38.09 17.21 -5.44
N SER A 38 37.47 17.01 -4.27
CA SER A 38 37.10 15.67 -3.78
C SER A 38 36.14 14.98 -4.74
N LEU A 39 36.38 13.69 -5.02
CA LEU A 39 35.50 12.89 -5.89
C LEU A 39 34.08 12.67 -5.30
N VAL A 40 33.91 12.92 -4.01
CA VAL A 40 32.62 12.88 -3.30
C VAL A 40 32.47 14.10 -2.39
N SER A 41 31.25 14.60 -2.23
CA SER A 41 30.94 15.68 -1.30
C SER A 41 31.18 15.25 0.14
N GLY A 42 31.94 16.04 0.91
CA GLY A 42 32.01 15.90 2.36
C GLY A 42 30.78 16.47 3.07
N PRO A 43 30.54 16.09 4.34
CA PRO A 43 29.44 16.63 5.13
C PRO A 43 29.66 18.12 5.45
N THR A 44 28.61 18.93 5.37
CA THR A 44 28.67 20.39 5.57
C THR A 44 28.56 20.83 7.03
N GLY A 45 28.32 19.90 7.94
CA GLY A 45 28.16 20.11 9.39
C GLY A 45 28.10 18.76 10.10
N ASP A 46 28.42 18.72 11.41
CA ASP A 46 28.54 17.47 12.16
C ASP A 46 27.15 16.81 12.31
N PRO A 47 26.93 15.59 11.76
CA PRO A 47 25.66 14.88 11.90
C PRO A 47 25.20 14.74 13.36
N GLN A 48 26.13 14.66 14.31
CA GLN A 48 25.85 14.48 15.74
C GLN A 48 25.34 15.76 16.41
N SER A 49 25.64 16.93 15.85
CA SER A 49 25.11 18.22 16.30
C SER A 49 23.91 18.71 15.47
N MET A 50 23.79 18.23 14.23
CA MET A 50 22.82 18.72 13.24
C MET A 50 21.52 17.90 13.19
N TYR A 51 21.58 16.61 13.50
CA TYR A 51 20.41 15.73 13.48
C TYR A 51 19.79 15.55 14.88
N PRO A 52 18.50 15.19 14.97
CA PRO A 52 17.86 14.87 16.26
C PRO A 52 18.63 13.78 17.01
N VAL A 53 18.84 13.99 18.31
CA VAL A 53 19.46 13.01 19.20
C VAL A 53 18.42 11.98 19.62
N GLU A 54 18.64 10.71 19.27
CA GLU A 54 17.81 9.59 19.70
C GLU A 54 18.31 9.02 21.04
N PRO A 55 17.57 9.19 22.17
CA PRO A 55 18.03 8.73 23.47
C PRO A 55 18.20 7.21 23.51
N GLY A 56 19.42 6.76 23.81
CA GLY A 56 19.80 5.34 23.83
C GLY A 56 20.62 4.88 22.61
N LEU A 57 20.73 5.71 21.56
CA LEU A 57 21.60 5.45 20.41
C LEU A 57 22.79 6.41 20.36
N THR A 58 23.91 5.94 19.80
CA THR A 58 25.09 6.77 19.51
C THR A 58 25.22 6.90 17.99
N THR A 59 24.92 8.07 17.44
CA THR A 59 24.90 8.33 15.97
C THR A 59 26.18 7.85 15.27
N ARG A 60 27.34 8.04 15.90
CA ARG A 60 28.65 7.62 15.39
C ARG A 60 28.74 6.12 15.04
N ASP A 61 28.01 5.26 15.75
CA ASP A 61 28.04 3.81 15.50
C ASP A 61 27.38 3.44 14.15
N PHE A 62 26.54 4.32 13.60
CA PHE A 62 25.80 4.12 12.35
C PHE A 62 26.37 4.91 11.17
N GLU A 63 27.30 5.84 11.41
CA GLU A 63 28.01 6.58 10.36
C GLU A 63 28.88 5.61 9.54
N ILE A 64 28.62 5.51 8.23
CA ILE A 64 29.30 4.55 7.34
C ILE A 64 30.55 5.22 6.73
N PRO A 65 31.78 4.81 7.12
CA PRO A 65 33.01 5.36 6.54
C PRO A 65 33.23 4.86 5.11
N ILE A 66 34.16 5.49 4.39
CA ILE A 66 34.47 5.19 2.97
C ILE A 66 34.85 3.72 2.75
N GLY A 67 35.65 3.13 3.65
CA GLY A 67 36.02 1.72 3.63
C GLY A 67 34.92 0.73 4.08
N GLY A 68 33.76 1.25 4.48
CA GLY A 68 32.68 0.49 5.10
C GLY A 68 32.94 0.11 6.57
N LEU A 69 31.89 -0.32 7.28
CA LEU A 69 32.00 -0.70 8.69
C LEU A 69 32.70 -2.05 8.87
N SER A 70 33.68 -2.07 9.78
CA SER A 70 34.31 -3.32 10.25
C SER A 70 33.27 -4.30 10.81
N HIS A 71 33.58 -5.60 10.81
CA HIS A 71 32.66 -6.61 11.37
C HIS A 71 32.33 -6.37 12.85
N ALA A 72 33.25 -5.79 13.61
CA ALA A 72 33.03 -5.42 15.01
C ALA A 72 32.08 -4.22 15.13
N ASN A 73 32.36 -3.13 14.41
CA ASN A 73 31.55 -1.90 14.46
C ASN A 73 30.14 -2.14 13.92
N ARG A 74 30.00 -2.89 12.81
CA ARG A 74 28.69 -3.31 12.28
C ARG A 74 27.90 -4.16 13.29
N ARG A 75 28.54 -5.09 14.00
CA ARG A 75 27.87 -5.89 15.04
C ARG A 75 27.45 -5.03 16.22
N LYS A 76 28.31 -4.10 16.67
CA LYS A 76 27.99 -3.15 17.75
C LYS A 76 26.74 -2.33 17.41
N ALA A 77 26.70 -1.73 16.22
CA ALA A 77 25.57 -0.94 15.74
C ALA A 77 24.27 -1.75 15.62
N LEU A 78 24.34 -2.98 15.11
CA LEU A 78 23.17 -3.86 15.02
C LEU A 78 22.64 -4.28 16.40
N SER A 79 23.52 -4.57 17.36
CA SER A 79 23.09 -4.90 18.73
C SER A 79 22.58 -3.70 19.52
N SER A 80 23.09 -2.48 19.29
CA SER A 80 22.57 -1.28 19.96
C SER A 80 21.18 -0.90 19.45
N ILE A 81 20.93 -0.99 18.13
CA ILE A 81 19.59 -0.75 17.58
C ILE A 81 18.60 -1.88 17.93
N GLU A 82 19.04 -3.13 18.04
CA GLU A 82 18.21 -4.24 18.52
C GLU A 82 17.69 -3.98 19.95
N LEU A 83 18.58 -3.55 20.86
CA LEU A 83 18.22 -3.23 22.25
C LEU A 83 17.28 -2.02 22.33
N TYR A 84 17.60 -0.93 21.63
CA TYR A 84 16.74 0.26 21.56
C TYR A 84 15.34 -0.10 21.01
N LEU A 85 15.26 -0.81 19.88
CA LEU A 85 13.98 -1.15 19.26
C LEU A 85 13.16 -2.11 20.12
N ALA A 86 13.79 -3.07 20.82
CA ALA A 86 13.10 -3.93 21.76
C ALA A 86 12.47 -3.13 22.91
N GLU A 87 13.22 -2.19 23.51
CA GLU A 87 12.70 -1.31 24.57
C GLU A 87 11.55 -0.43 24.07
N ARG A 88 11.69 0.22 22.90
CA ARG A 88 10.64 1.07 22.34
C ARG A 88 9.39 0.27 21.98
N ARG A 89 9.55 -0.89 21.34
CA ARG A 89 8.45 -1.81 20.97
C ARG A 89 7.64 -2.23 22.20
N ASP A 90 8.31 -2.67 23.26
CA ASP A 90 7.65 -3.28 24.43
C ASP A 90 6.87 -2.26 25.29
N HIS A 91 7.06 -0.95 25.05
CA HIS A 91 6.35 0.15 25.71
C HIS A 91 5.49 1.00 24.76
N MET A 92 5.40 0.64 23.47
CA MET A 92 4.64 1.41 22.47
C MET A 92 3.14 1.17 22.62
N LEU A 93 2.43 2.17 23.17
CA LEU A 93 0.96 2.19 23.31
C LEU A 93 0.30 3.44 22.70
N GLY A 94 1.09 4.42 22.26
CA GLY A 94 0.60 5.73 21.79
C GLY A 94 0.30 5.82 20.29
N TYR A 95 0.52 4.73 19.54
CA TYR A 95 0.22 4.63 18.12
C TYR A 95 -0.53 3.34 17.84
N GLN A 96 -1.42 3.38 16.87
CA GLN A 96 -2.23 2.26 16.39
C GLN A 96 -1.40 1.26 15.57
N ALA A 97 -0.33 0.70 16.13
CA ALA A 97 0.55 -0.26 15.45
C ALA A 97 0.73 -1.53 16.31
N ASN A 98 0.35 -2.70 15.79
CA ASN A 98 0.48 -3.95 16.53
C ASN A 98 1.93 -4.41 16.63
N GLN A 99 2.50 -4.36 17.83
CA GLN A 99 3.90 -4.70 18.10
C GLN A 99 4.17 -6.22 18.22
N ASP A 100 3.14 -7.05 18.44
CA ASP A 100 3.31 -8.51 18.59
C ASP A 100 3.34 -9.20 17.22
N MET A 101 4.57 -9.48 16.76
CA MET A 101 4.86 -10.21 15.51
C MET A 101 5.64 -11.51 15.76
N ASN A 102 5.63 -12.07 16.98
CA ASN A 102 6.60 -13.07 17.43
C ASN A 102 6.68 -14.38 16.61
N GLY A 103 5.65 -14.74 15.83
CA GLY A 103 5.71 -15.88 14.89
C GLY A 103 6.43 -15.58 13.57
N TYR A 104 6.43 -14.34 13.11
CA TYR A 104 6.87 -13.94 11.77
C TYR A 104 8.36 -14.20 11.51
N PRO A 105 9.29 -13.95 12.45
CA PRO A 105 10.70 -14.31 12.24
C PRO A 105 10.91 -15.81 12.00
N THR A 106 10.15 -16.67 12.68
CA THR A 106 10.23 -18.14 12.49
C THR A 106 9.70 -18.54 11.11
N ASP A 107 8.56 -17.96 10.71
CA ASP A 107 7.85 -18.37 9.51
C ASP A 107 8.37 -17.71 8.21
N LEU A 108 9.00 -16.54 8.29
CA LEU A 108 9.31 -15.70 7.11
C LEU A 108 10.79 -15.34 6.92
N SER A 109 11.66 -15.45 7.93
CA SER A 109 13.07 -15.02 7.82
C SER A 109 13.84 -15.68 6.67
N ARG A 110 13.53 -16.94 6.34
CA ARG A 110 14.10 -17.67 5.19
C ARG A 110 13.90 -16.98 3.83
N PHE A 111 12.95 -16.06 3.71
CA PHE A 111 12.70 -15.34 2.46
C PHE A 111 13.59 -14.10 2.30
N MET A 112 14.32 -13.69 3.35
CA MET A 112 15.29 -12.58 3.30
C MET A 112 16.53 -12.88 2.44
N GLU A 113 16.73 -14.15 2.03
CA GLU A 113 17.81 -14.58 1.14
C GLU A 113 17.55 -14.22 -0.34
N GLY A 114 16.29 -13.91 -0.70
CA GLY A 114 15.89 -13.64 -2.08
C GLY A 114 15.32 -12.22 -2.27
N HIS A 115 15.67 -11.58 -3.38
CA HIS A 115 14.99 -10.37 -3.81
C HIS A 115 13.63 -10.77 -4.41
N LEU A 116 12.55 -10.54 -3.67
CA LEU A 116 11.18 -10.77 -4.13
C LEU A 116 10.61 -9.48 -4.74
N ASN A 117 9.88 -9.58 -5.84
CA ASN A 117 9.25 -8.43 -6.48
C ASN A 117 7.96 -8.80 -7.23
N ASN A 118 6.83 -8.22 -6.84
CA ASN A 118 5.50 -8.45 -7.45
C ASN A 118 5.18 -7.46 -8.58
N ILE A 119 6.17 -7.07 -9.38
CA ILE A 119 6.05 -6.09 -10.47
C ILE A 119 4.84 -6.34 -11.42
N GLY A 120 4.06 -5.29 -11.66
CA GLY A 120 2.84 -5.27 -12.50
C GLY A 120 1.61 -5.91 -11.84
N ASP A 121 0.44 -5.81 -12.48
CA ASP A 121 -0.85 -6.31 -11.96
C ASP A 121 -0.81 -7.68 -11.24
N PRO A 122 -1.46 -7.86 -10.07
CA PRO A 122 -1.42 -9.11 -9.28
C PRO A 122 -2.05 -10.33 -9.98
N PHE A 123 -2.94 -10.13 -10.94
CA PHE A 123 -3.63 -11.18 -11.71
C PHE A 123 -2.88 -11.54 -13.00
N GLN A 124 -1.94 -10.72 -13.44
CA GLN A 124 -1.09 -10.99 -14.61
C GLN A 124 0.27 -11.66 -14.26
N SER A 125 0.64 -12.61 -15.11
CA SER A 125 1.94 -13.31 -15.03
C SER A 125 3.06 -12.52 -15.70
N GLY A 126 3.91 -11.87 -14.89
CA GLY A 126 5.02 -11.04 -15.37
C GLY A 126 6.29 -11.80 -15.77
N GLY A 127 7.27 -11.07 -16.30
CA GLY A 127 8.61 -11.59 -16.62
C GLY A 127 9.43 -11.98 -15.37
N TYR A 128 9.32 -11.22 -14.28
CA TYR A 128 10.02 -11.46 -13.02
C TYR A 128 9.43 -12.67 -12.29
N LYS A 129 10.17 -13.79 -12.24
CA LYS A 129 9.68 -15.06 -11.67
C LYS A 129 9.80 -15.17 -10.14
N PRO A 130 10.77 -14.55 -9.45
CA PRO A 130 10.81 -14.48 -7.99
C PRO A 130 9.74 -13.53 -7.41
N ASN A 131 8.47 -13.85 -7.58
CA ASN A 131 7.33 -13.09 -7.08
C ASN A 131 6.43 -13.94 -6.18
N THR A 132 5.61 -13.27 -5.37
CA THR A 132 4.62 -13.87 -4.46
C THR A 132 3.19 -13.57 -4.87
N LYS A 133 2.92 -13.23 -6.16
CA LYS A 133 1.57 -12.84 -6.63
C LYS A 133 0.48 -13.88 -6.32
N VAL A 134 0.84 -15.16 -6.21
CA VAL A 134 -0.07 -16.24 -5.78
C VAL A 134 -0.53 -16.05 -4.32
N VAL A 135 0.38 -15.64 -3.43
CA VAL A 135 0.08 -15.33 -2.02
C VAL A 135 -0.71 -14.03 -1.92
N GLU A 136 -0.30 -13.01 -2.68
CA GLU A 136 -1.00 -11.73 -2.78
C GLU A 136 -2.47 -11.91 -3.16
N ARG A 137 -2.78 -12.65 -4.24
CA ARG A 137 -4.17 -12.94 -4.60
C ARG A 137 -4.96 -13.66 -3.51
N ALA A 138 -4.35 -14.58 -2.77
CA ALA A 138 -5.01 -15.24 -1.65
C ALA A 138 -5.28 -14.30 -0.46
N VAL A 139 -4.49 -13.23 -0.30
CA VAL A 139 -4.74 -12.14 0.67
C VAL A 139 -5.84 -11.21 0.16
N LEU A 140 -5.81 -10.87 -1.13
CA LEU A 140 -6.83 -10.05 -1.80
C LEU A 140 -8.20 -10.73 -1.72
N ASP A 141 -8.32 -12.00 -2.11
CA ASP A 141 -9.55 -12.80 -2.01
C ASP A 141 -10.08 -12.85 -0.57
N TYR A 142 -9.19 -12.93 0.42
CA TYR A 142 -9.57 -12.92 1.84
C TYR A 142 -10.23 -11.59 2.25
N TYR A 143 -9.66 -10.44 1.85
CA TYR A 143 -10.24 -9.13 2.16
C TYR A 143 -11.45 -8.81 1.28
N ALA A 144 -11.46 -9.22 0.01
CA ALA A 144 -12.63 -9.14 -0.87
C ALA A 144 -13.84 -9.86 -0.25
N ALA A 145 -13.65 -11.09 0.23
CA ALA A 145 -14.69 -11.83 0.94
C ALA A 145 -15.10 -11.17 2.28
N LEU A 146 -14.14 -10.62 3.03
CA LEU A 146 -14.39 -9.95 4.31
C LEU A 146 -15.16 -8.62 4.18
N TRP A 147 -15.01 -7.95 3.04
CA TRP A 147 -15.65 -6.68 2.70
C TRP A 147 -16.79 -6.85 1.67
N HIS A 148 -17.31 -8.08 1.53
CA HIS A 148 -18.44 -8.44 0.66
C HIS A 148 -18.30 -8.01 -0.82
N ALA A 149 -17.08 -7.85 -1.32
CA ALA A 149 -16.82 -7.66 -2.74
C ALA A 149 -17.12 -8.95 -3.52
N LYS A 150 -17.38 -8.83 -4.81
CA LYS A 150 -17.61 -9.98 -5.69
C LYS A 150 -16.27 -10.58 -6.12
N TRP A 151 -15.99 -11.81 -5.67
CA TRP A 151 -14.75 -12.55 -5.93
C TRP A 151 -15.05 -13.91 -6.59
N PRO A 152 -14.11 -14.51 -7.36
CA PRO A 152 -12.76 -14.01 -7.68
C PRO A 152 -12.78 -12.82 -8.66
N HIS A 153 -11.64 -12.13 -8.77
CA HIS A 153 -11.42 -11.12 -9.82
C HIS A 153 -11.64 -11.72 -11.22
N ASN A 154 -12.38 -11.02 -12.07
CA ASN A 154 -12.63 -11.38 -13.45
C ASN A 154 -12.73 -10.11 -14.33
N PRO A 155 -11.77 -9.84 -15.23
CA PRO A 155 -11.78 -8.61 -16.04
C PRO A 155 -12.93 -8.52 -17.05
N ALA A 156 -13.69 -9.61 -17.27
CA ALA A 156 -14.92 -9.61 -18.07
C ALA A 156 -16.19 -9.33 -17.24
N ASP A 157 -16.06 -9.12 -15.93
CA ASP A 157 -17.14 -8.85 -14.99
C ASP A 157 -16.85 -7.54 -14.25
N PRO A 158 -17.46 -6.41 -14.66
CA PRO A 158 -17.13 -5.07 -14.14
C PRO A 158 -17.51 -4.87 -12.67
N GLU A 159 -18.34 -5.78 -12.13
CA GLU A 159 -18.74 -5.83 -10.73
C GLU A 159 -17.81 -6.71 -9.88
N SER A 160 -16.82 -7.38 -10.48
CA SER A 160 -15.82 -8.15 -9.74
C SER A 160 -14.74 -7.24 -9.17
N TYR A 161 -14.21 -7.59 -8.00
CA TYR A 161 -13.21 -6.77 -7.34
C TYR A 161 -11.92 -6.68 -8.17
N TRP A 162 -11.22 -5.55 -8.10
CA TRP A 162 -9.81 -5.44 -8.44
C TRP A 162 -9.06 -4.79 -7.29
N GLY A 163 -7.81 -5.18 -7.07
CA GLY A 163 -6.98 -4.61 -6.01
C GLY A 163 -5.56 -5.16 -6.04
N TYR A 164 -4.67 -4.54 -5.26
CA TYR A 164 -3.28 -4.95 -5.14
C TYR A 164 -2.77 -4.73 -3.71
N MET A 165 -1.67 -5.41 -3.37
CA MET A 165 -1.02 -5.21 -2.09
C MET A 165 -0.12 -3.97 -2.10
N LEU A 166 -0.29 -3.12 -1.09
CA LEU A 166 0.46 -1.86 -0.95
C LEU A 166 1.93 -2.15 -0.58
N SER A 167 2.84 -1.33 -1.10
CA SER A 167 4.28 -1.37 -0.80
C SER A 167 4.70 -0.38 0.29
N MET A 168 3.87 0.63 0.58
CA MET A 168 4.12 1.65 1.61
C MET A 168 3.23 1.48 2.87
N GLY A 169 1.91 1.44 2.67
CA GLY A 169 0.89 1.65 3.70
C GLY A 169 -0.30 2.45 3.15
N SER A 170 -1.31 2.77 3.95
CA SER A 170 -2.56 3.40 3.42
C SER A 170 -2.36 4.78 2.77
N THR A 171 -1.20 5.43 2.95
CA THR A 171 -0.84 6.62 2.16
C THR A 171 -0.83 6.32 0.65
N GLU A 172 -0.31 5.16 0.24
CA GLU A 172 -0.32 4.71 -1.16
C GLU A 172 -1.73 4.33 -1.62
N GLY A 173 -2.48 3.60 -0.79
CA GLY A 173 -3.87 3.21 -1.06
C GLY A 173 -4.79 4.42 -1.27
N ASN A 174 -4.71 5.41 -0.39
CA ASN A 174 -5.49 6.65 -0.50
C ASN A 174 -5.06 7.49 -1.71
N MET A 175 -3.75 7.57 -2.00
CA MET A 175 -3.26 8.21 -3.23
C MET A 175 -3.81 7.53 -4.49
N TYR A 176 -3.81 6.20 -4.53
CA TYR A 176 -4.37 5.43 -5.63
C TYR A 176 -5.88 5.64 -5.77
N ALA A 177 -6.63 5.62 -4.66
CA ALA A 177 -8.07 5.87 -4.65
C ALA A 177 -8.43 7.28 -5.16
N LEU A 178 -7.74 8.32 -4.65
CA LEU A 178 -7.89 9.72 -5.12
C LEU A 178 -7.58 9.87 -6.61
N TRP A 179 -6.50 9.26 -7.08
CA TRP A 179 -6.11 9.30 -8.49
C TRP A 179 -7.13 8.59 -9.38
N ASN A 180 -7.55 7.38 -9.01
CA ASN A 180 -8.54 6.61 -9.76
C ASN A 180 -9.86 7.39 -9.84
N ALA A 181 -10.35 7.89 -8.69
CA ALA A 181 -11.52 8.75 -8.63
C ALA A 181 -11.40 10.02 -9.47
N ARG A 182 -10.26 10.72 -9.43
CA ARG A 182 -9.99 11.92 -10.25
C ARG A 182 -10.10 11.61 -11.74
N ASP A 183 -9.48 10.53 -12.20
CA ASP A 183 -9.40 10.20 -13.62
C ASP A 183 -10.72 9.60 -14.14
N TYR A 184 -11.40 8.80 -13.31
CA TYR A 184 -12.73 8.26 -13.59
C TYR A 184 -13.80 9.37 -13.70
N LEU A 185 -13.90 10.24 -12.68
CA LEU A 185 -14.86 11.35 -12.64
C LEU A 185 -14.51 12.46 -13.62
N GLY A 186 -13.22 12.73 -13.82
CA GLY A 186 -12.67 13.65 -14.82
C GLY A 186 -12.79 13.16 -16.26
N GLY A 187 -13.36 11.96 -16.49
CA GLY A 187 -13.72 11.49 -17.83
C GLY A 187 -12.54 11.02 -18.69
N LYS A 188 -11.46 10.49 -18.09
CA LYS A 188 -10.39 9.84 -18.85
C LYS A 188 -10.82 8.47 -19.38
N ALA A 189 -10.18 7.98 -20.43
CA ALA A 189 -10.43 6.64 -20.95
C ALA A 189 -10.25 5.55 -19.87
N LEU A 190 -11.13 4.53 -19.89
CA LEU A 190 -11.06 3.34 -19.04
C LEU A 190 -10.43 2.16 -19.82
N LEU A 191 -10.03 1.09 -19.14
CA LEU A 191 -9.60 -0.14 -19.82
C LEU A 191 -10.78 -0.82 -20.50
N SER A 192 -10.75 -0.96 -21.82
CA SER A 192 -11.82 -1.69 -22.51
C SER A 192 -11.70 -3.20 -22.29
N SER A 193 -12.80 -3.85 -21.90
CA SER A 193 -12.99 -5.30 -21.94
C SER A 193 -12.81 -5.88 -23.36
N ASP A 194 -13.02 -5.05 -24.38
CA ASP A 194 -13.19 -5.45 -25.77
C ASP A 194 -11.89 -5.29 -26.59
N GLN A 195 -10.75 -5.09 -25.93
CA GLN A 195 -9.41 -5.05 -26.53
C GLN A 195 -8.52 -6.19 -25.99
N PRO A 196 -8.82 -7.46 -26.31
CA PRO A 196 -7.97 -8.58 -25.93
C PRO A 196 -6.65 -8.57 -26.73
N GLY A 197 -5.61 -7.97 -26.15
CA GLY A 197 -4.25 -7.98 -26.67
C GLY A 197 -3.22 -7.64 -25.58
N PRO A 198 -1.97 -8.12 -25.65
CA PRO A 198 -1.01 -7.98 -24.55
C PRO A 198 -0.59 -6.53 -24.24
N PHE A 199 -0.90 -5.61 -25.15
CA PHE A 199 -0.58 -4.18 -25.05
C PHE A 199 -1.69 -3.36 -25.71
N GLY A 200 -2.89 -3.37 -25.11
CA GLY A 200 -3.89 -2.33 -25.37
C GLY A 200 -3.32 -0.99 -24.89
N ALA A 201 -2.55 -0.31 -25.75
CA ALA A 201 -1.72 0.84 -25.37
C ALA A 201 -2.56 1.86 -24.60
N MET A 202 -2.11 2.22 -23.38
CA MET A 202 -2.77 3.21 -22.53
C MET A 202 -3.08 4.46 -23.35
N ARG A 203 -4.36 4.64 -23.69
CA ARG A 203 -4.82 5.82 -24.41
C ARG A 203 -5.05 6.91 -23.38
N PHE A 204 -4.06 7.79 -23.23
CA PHE A 204 -4.18 9.03 -22.46
C PHE A 204 -5.13 10.01 -23.17
N VAL A 205 -6.42 9.67 -23.21
CA VAL A 205 -7.48 10.55 -23.72
C VAL A 205 -8.20 11.16 -22.52
N GLN A 206 -8.29 12.49 -22.55
CA GLN A 206 -9.01 13.31 -21.61
C GLN A 206 -10.33 13.71 -22.26
N ALA A 207 -11.44 13.64 -21.52
CA ALA A 207 -12.72 14.15 -21.99
C ALA A 207 -12.61 15.59 -22.49
N ALA A 208 -13.23 15.87 -23.63
CA ALA A 208 -13.41 17.24 -24.10
C ALA A 208 -14.31 18.01 -23.11
N PRO A 209 -14.15 19.33 -22.93
CA PRO A 209 -15.01 20.11 -22.05
C PRO A 209 -16.50 19.90 -22.40
N HIS A 210 -17.32 19.55 -21.40
CA HIS A 210 -18.74 19.30 -21.62
C HIS A 210 -19.45 20.62 -21.97
N VAL A 211 -20.12 20.64 -23.12
CA VAL A 211 -20.68 21.87 -23.73
C VAL A 211 -21.66 22.58 -22.78
N ASP A 212 -22.59 21.84 -22.19
CA ASP A 212 -23.66 22.42 -21.34
C ASP A 212 -23.32 22.52 -19.85
N ASN A 213 -22.21 21.90 -19.40
CA ASN A 213 -21.83 21.85 -17.99
C ASN A 213 -20.31 22.01 -17.85
N PRO A 214 -19.78 23.22 -17.64
CA PRO A 214 -18.34 23.48 -17.56
C PRO A 214 -17.67 22.87 -16.32
N ASN A 215 -18.43 22.23 -15.43
CA ASN A 215 -17.96 21.58 -14.21
C ASN A 215 -18.00 20.04 -14.27
N ALA A 216 -18.56 19.45 -15.33
CA ALA A 216 -18.76 18.01 -15.47
C ALA A 216 -17.48 17.16 -15.34
N PHE A 217 -16.30 17.75 -15.55
CA PHE A 217 -15.00 17.05 -15.40
C PHE A 217 -14.09 17.68 -14.34
N LYS A 218 -14.67 18.43 -13.40
CA LYS A 218 -13.99 19.02 -12.23
C LYS A 218 -14.48 18.36 -10.94
N PRO A 219 -14.00 17.16 -10.58
CA PRO A 219 -14.40 16.50 -9.35
C PRO A 219 -14.00 17.32 -8.12
N VAL A 220 -14.89 17.38 -7.13
CA VAL A 220 -14.66 18.11 -5.86
C VAL A 220 -14.57 17.11 -4.71
N ALA A 221 -13.53 17.24 -3.89
CA ALA A 221 -13.26 16.36 -2.75
C ALA A 221 -13.87 16.87 -1.43
N PHE A 222 -14.46 15.94 -0.68
CA PHE A 222 -15.07 16.14 0.65
C PHE A 222 -14.55 15.09 1.64
N TYR A 223 -14.14 15.54 2.82
CA TYR A 223 -13.65 14.72 3.93
C TYR A 223 -13.67 15.53 5.23
N SER A 224 -13.69 14.88 6.39
CA SER A 224 -13.82 15.57 7.69
C SER A 224 -12.52 16.20 8.19
N GLU A 225 -12.61 17.12 9.15
CA GLU A 225 -11.45 17.70 9.86
C GLU A 225 -10.63 16.66 10.67
N ASP A 226 -11.20 15.50 11.00
CA ASP A 226 -10.50 14.38 11.66
C ASP A 226 -9.79 13.42 10.67
N THR A 227 -9.77 13.77 9.38
CA THR A 227 -9.15 12.95 8.32
C THR A 227 -7.63 12.99 8.37
N HIS A 228 -6.98 11.84 8.12
CA HIS A 228 -5.52 11.74 8.18
C HIS A 228 -4.80 12.66 7.18
N TYR A 229 -3.68 13.26 7.61
CA TYR A 229 -2.91 14.21 6.79
C TYR A 229 -2.44 13.63 5.44
N SER A 230 -2.32 12.30 5.30
CA SER A 230 -1.93 11.67 4.04
C SER A 230 -2.91 12.01 2.92
N LEU A 231 -4.20 12.21 3.25
CA LEU A 231 -5.19 12.63 2.28
C LEU A 231 -4.95 14.07 1.79
N ALA A 232 -4.70 15.02 2.69
CA ALA A 232 -4.35 16.39 2.31
C ALA A 232 -3.08 16.46 1.45
N LYS A 233 -2.08 15.61 1.73
CA LYS A 233 -0.90 15.44 0.86
C LYS A 233 -1.30 14.88 -0.51
N ALA A 234 -2.09 13.82 -0.55
CA ALA A 234 -2.51 13.13 -1.76
C ALA A 234 -3.37 14.02 -2.68
N VAL A 235 -4.33 14.78 -2.12
CA VAL A 235 -5.13 15.80 -2.81
C VAL A 235 -4.23 16.80 -3.53
N ARG A 236 -3.20 17.33 -2.84
CA ARG A 236 -2.23 18.26 -3.41
C ARG A 236 -1.33 17.64 -4.48
N VAL A 237 -0.88 16.40 -4.29
CA VAL A 237 -0.07 15.65 -5.27
C VAL A 237 -0.87 15.35 -6.53
N MET A 238 -2.16 15.02 -6.39
CA MET A 238 -3.03 14.64 -7.50
C MET A 238 -3.72 15.84 -8.18
N GLY A 239 -3.61 17.05 -7.62
CA GLY A 239 -4.28 18.23 -8.17
C GLY A 239 -5.81 18.09 -8.17
N VAL A 240 -6.37 17.53 -7.10
CA VAL A 240 -7.82 17.44 -6.88
C VAL A 240 -8.25 18.67 -6.08
N ASP A 241 -9.29 19.37 -6.51
CA ASP A 241 -9.83 20.50 -5.74
C ASP A 241 -10.66 19.99 -4.56
N THR A 242 -10.39 20.49 -3.36
CA THR A 242 -11.29 20.34 -2.21
C THR A 242 -12.50 21.25 -2.38
N PHE A 243 -13.60 20.97 -1.69
CA PHE A 243 -14.75 21.86 -1.67
C PHE A 243 -14.39 23.27 -1.13
N HIS A 244 -13.42 23.37 -0.23
CA HIS A 244 -12.86 24.66 0.23
C HIS A 244 -12.19 25.42 -0.93
N ALA A 245 -11.24 24.78 -1.64
CA ALA A 245 -10.51 25.40 -2.73
C ALA A 245 -11.44 25.80 -3.88
N ALA A 246 -12.34 24.89 -4.28
CA ALA A 246 -13.39 25.15 -5.26
C ALA A 246 -14.35 26.26 -4.81
N GLY A 247 -14.70 26.28 -3.52
CA GLY A 247 -15.54 27.29 -2.88
C GLY A 247 -14.93 28.68 -2.93
N GLU A 248 -13.68 28.84 -2.50
CA GLU A 248 -12.98 30.13 -2.48
C GLU A 248 -12.57 30.64 -3.87
N ALA A 249 -12.39 29.74 -4.85
CA ALA A 249 -12.04 30.08 -6.22
C ALA A 249 -13.26 30.40 -7.12
N MET A 250 -14.33 29.61 -7.03
CA MET A 250 -15.49 29.68 -7.96
C MET A 250 -16.78 30.18 -7.29
N TYR A 251 -16.90 30.09 -5.96
CA TYR A 251 -18.14 30.31 -5.22
C TYR A 251 -17.97 31.20 -3.98
N ARG A 252 -17.07 32.18 -4.04
CA ARG A 252 -16.78 33.10 -2.93
C ARG A 252 -18.06 33.82 -2.48
N GLY A 253 -18.28 33.87 -1.16
CA GLY A 253 -19.49 34.44 -0.57
C GLY A 253 -20.77 33.62 -0.77
N ARG A 254 -20.68 32.39 -1.25
CA ARG A 254 -21.83 31.46 -1.45
C ARG A 254 -21.74 30.19 -0.59
N CYS A 255 -20.99 30.23 0.51
CA CYS A 255 -20.92 29.11 1.45
C CYS A 255 -22.34 28.76 1.97
N PRO A 256 -22.83 27.52 1.79
CA PRO A 256 -24.19 27.14 2.16
C PRO A 256 -24.34 26.82 3.66
N LEU A 257 -23.22 26.63 4.36
CA LEU A 257 -23.18 26.38 5.79
C LEU A 257 -23.44 27.65 6.60
N LYS A 258 -23.89 27.45 7.84
CA LYS A 258 -24.30 28.50 8.76
C LYS A 258 -23.57 28.40 10.10
N ASP A 259 -23.48 29.53 10.79
CA ASP A 259 -23.06 29.59 12.19
C ASP A 259 -24.17 29.08 13.13
N ALA A 260 -23.90 29.12 14.45
CA ALA A 260 -24.85 28.67 15.47
C ALA A 260 -26.12 29.55 15.57
N ASP A 261 -26.04 30.81 15.11
CA ASP A 261 -27.14 31.77 15.10
C ASP A 261 -27.95 31.70 13.77
N GLY A 262 -27.51 30.88 12.82
CA GLY A 262 -28.17 30.64 11.53
C GLY A 262 -27.76 31.60 10.41
N ASN A 263 -26.75 32.44 10.62
CA ASN A 263 -26.17 33.32 9.59
C ASN A 263 -25.25 32.52 8.66
N PRO A 264 -25.13 32.87 7.36
CA PRO A 264 -24.16 32.24 6.47
C PRO A 264 -22.71 32.42 6.94
N LEU A 265 -21.88 31.38 6.83
CA LEU A 265 -20.46 31.49 7.13
C LEU A 265 -19.74 32.45 6.16
N ALA A 266 -18.91 33.35 6.71
CA ALA A 266 -18.15 34.33 5.93
C ALA A 266 -17.07 33.70 5.02
N HIS A 267 -16.58 32.51 5.40
CA HIS A 267 -15.56 31.74 4.70
C HIS A 267 -16.02 30.29 4.52
N TRP A 268 -15.50 29.62 3.50
CA TRP A 268 -15.65 28.17 3.40
C TRP A 268 -14.77 27.49 4.45
N PRO A 269 -15.27 26.55 5.27
CA PRO A 269 -14.40 25.75 6.14
C PRO A 269 -13.42 24.94 5.28
N THR A 270 -12.25 24.63 5.81
CA THR A 270 -11.16 23.94 5.09
C THR A 270 -11.48 22.47 4.83
N GLU A 271 -12.10 21.82 5.81
CA GLU A 271 -12.59 20.45 5.78
C GLU A 271 -14.08 20.43 6.16
N VAL A 272 -14.76 19.30 5.91
CA VAL A 272 -16.15 19.13 6.38
C VAL A 272 -16.10 19.09 7.92
N PRO A 273 -16.97 19.83 8.64
CA PRO A 273 -17.01 19.74 10.09
C PRO A 273 -17.23 18.30 10.57
N SER A 274 -16.54 17.92 11.65
CA SER A 274 -16.87 16.75 12.46
C SER A 274 -17.96 17.10 13.47
N ARG A 275 -18.67 16.09 13.99
CA ARG A 275 -19.66 16.29 15.04
C ARG A 275 -19.04 16.94 16.28
N ARG A 276 -19.76 17.92 16.82
CA ARG A 276 -19.34 18.71 17.99
C ARG A 276 -19.52 17.92 19.29
N GLY A 277 -18.63 18.15 20.25
CA GLY A 277 -18.70 17.63 21.61
C GLY A 277 -19.46 18.55 22.58
N PRO A 278 -19.42 18.25 23.89
CA PRO A 278 -20.05 19.06 24.93
C PRO A 278 -19.67 20.55 24.93
N SER A 279 -18.48 20.92 24.45
CA SER A 279 -18.07 22.33 24.33
C SER A 279 -18.71 23.07 23.16
N GLY A 280 -19.47 22.40 22.29
CA GLY A 280 -19.99 22.96 21.05
C GLY A 280 -18.96 23.08 19.91
N HIS A 281 -17.75 22.52 20.09
CA HIS A 281 -16.69 22.47 19.07
C HIS A 281 -16.37 21.01 18.69
N SER A 282 -15.66 20.80 17.58
CA SER A 282 -15.22 19.48 17.10
C SER A 282 -14.05 18.89 17.90
N ALA A 283 -13.31 19.72 18.62
CA ALA A 283 -12.09 19.34 19.36
C ALA A 283 -12.35 18.30 20.46
N ASP A 284 -13.45 18.44 21.21
CA ASP A 284 -13.94 17.46 22.19
C ASP A 284 -15.06 16.57 21.64
N GLY A 285 -15.32 16.67 20.33
CA GLY A 285 -16.29 15.87 19.60
C GLY A 285 -15.80 14.44 19.31
N PRO A 286 -16.73 13.52 19.02
CA PRO A 286 -16.43 12.10 18.79
C PRO A 286 -15.48 11.83 17.62
N GLY A 287 -15.40 12.73 16.64
CA GLY A 287 -14.45 12.65 15.53
C GLY A 287 -14.96 12.03 14.23
N ASP A 288 -16.25 11.71 14.16
CA ASP A 288 -16.94 11.35 12.93
C ASP A 288 -17.58 12.59 12.26
N ILE A 289 -17.69 12.54 10.94
CA ILE A 289 -18.15 13.61 10.06
C ILE A 289 -19.58 14.08 10.40
N ASP A 290 -19.79 15.40 10.37
CA ASP A 290 -21.13 15.98 10.44
C ASP A 290 -21.85 15.73 9.12
N ILE A 291 -22.78 14.77 9.13
CA ILE A 291 -23.51 14.32 7.93
C ILE A 291 -24.45 15.41 7.40
N ASP A 292 -24.99 16.28 8.25
CA ASP A 292 -25.88 17.36 7.83
C ASP A 292 -25.07 18.50 7.17
N ALA A 293 -23.86 18.77 7.68
CA ALA A 293 -22.91 19.67 7.01
C ALA A 293 -22.39 19.08 5.69
N LEU A 294 -22.03 17.79 5.67
CA LEU A 294 -21.62 17.09 4.44
C LEU A 294 -22.72 17.14 3.37
N GLU A 295 -23.97 16.82 3.73
CA GLU A 295 -25.09 16.88 2.80
C GLU A 295 -25.26 18.28 2.22
N THR A 296 -25.23 19.31 3.07
CA THR A 296 -25.39 20.71 2.67
C THR A 296 -24.30 21.15 1.67
N LEU A 297 -23.05 20.74 1.90
CA LEU A 297 -21.93 21.00 1.00
C LEU A 297 -22.06 20.21 -0.32
N VAL A 298 -22.30 18.89 -0.25
CA VAL A 298 -22.43 18.03 -1.44
C VAL A 298 -23.59 18.47 -2.33
N ARG A 299 -24.75 18.81 -1.73
CA ARG A 299 -25.92 19.35 -2.45
C ARG A 299 -25.59 20.62 -3.21
N PHE A 300 -24.78 21.51 -2.64
CA PHE A 300 -24.33 22.73 -3.32
C PHE A 300 -23.48 22.41 -4.56
N PHE A 301 -22.43 21.59 -4.44
CA PHE A 301 -21.53 21.32 -5.57
C PHE A 301 -22.17 20.44 -6.65
N ALA A 302 -22.96 19.43 -6.26
CA ALA A 302 -23.73 18.61 -7.19
C ALA A 302 -24.73 19.48 -7.99
N GLY A 303 -25.44 20.39 -7.31
CA GLY A 303 -26.34 21.37 -7.94
C GLY A 303 -25.65 22.41 -8.83
N ASN A 304 -24.32 22.54 -8.76
CA ASN A 304 -23.51 23.33 -9.70
C ASN A 304 -22.79 22.44 -10.74
N GLY A 305 -23.22 21.19 -10.91
CA GLY A 305 -22.77 20.29 -11.97
C GLY A 305 -21.43 19.58 -11.75
N HIS A 306 -20.88 19.63 -10.53
CA HIS A 306 -19.62 18.95 -10.20
C HIS A 306 -19.83 17.45 -9.90
N PRO A 307 -18.94 16.57 -10.40
CA PRO A 307 -18.76 15.24 -9.85
C PRO A 307 -18.26 15.30 -8.39
N ILE A 308 -18.66 14.32 -7.58
CA ILE A 308 -18.46 14.35 -6.13
C ILE A 308 -17.51 13.23 -5.68
N MET A 309 -16.43 13.58 -4.99
CA MET A 309 -15.52 12.60 -4.39
C MET A 309 -15.57 12.73 -2.86
N ILE A 310 -15.90 11.66 -2.16
CA ILE A 310 -16.04 11.65 -0.71
C ILE A 310 -15.06 10.63 -0.13
N VAL A 311 -14.34 11.01 0.92
CA VAL A 311 -13.52 10.10 1.72
C VAL A 311 -14.09 10.06 3.14
N LEU A 312 -14.37 8.85 3.61
CA LEU A 312 -14.95 8.58 4.92
C LEU A 312 -13.95 7.77 5.76
N ASN A 313 -13.71 8.23 6.98
CA ASN A 313 -12.78 7.63 7.93
C ASN A 313 -13.47 6.46 8.64
N TYR A 314 -12.88 5.27 8.53
CA TYR A 314 -13.33 4.11 9.27
C TYR A 314 -12.23 3.71 10.26
N GLY A 315 -12.18 4.43 11.39
CA GLY A 315 -11.10 4.43 12.37
C GLY A 315 -10.16 5.63 12.18
N SER A 316 -10.64 6.85 12.45
CA SER A 316 -9.85 8.09 12.33
C SER A 316 -8.59 8.08 13.20
N THR A 317 -7.52 8.75 12.76
CA THR A 317 -6.16 8.56 13.31
C THR A 317 -6.05 8.85 14.81
N PHE A 318 -6.65 9.93 15.30
CA PHE A 318 -6.46 10.38 16.68
C PHE A 318 -7.57 9.89 17.63
N LYS A 319 -8.83 9.89 17.17
CA LYS A 319 -10.00 9.55 18.00
C LYS A 319 -10.51 8.12 17.77
N GLY A 320 -10.02 7.41 16.74
CA GLY A 320 -10.48 6.07 16.40
C GLY A 320 -11.92 6.03 15.87
N ALA A 321 -12.46 7.15 15.39
CA ALA A 321 -13.86 7.33 15.07
C ALA A 321 -14.26 6.63 13.75
N HIS A 322 -15.53 6.24 13.63
CA HIS A 322 -16.09 5.64 12.43
C HIS A 322 -17.16 6.56 11.87
N ASP A 323 -16.89 7.15 10.71
CA ASP A 323 -17.92 7.83 9.91
C ASP A 323 -19.04 6.84 9.60
N ASP A 324 -20.30 7.26 9.76
CA ASP A 324 -21.46 6.43 9.46
C ASP A 324 -21.67 6.34 7.94
N VAL A 325 -20.82 5.53 7.29
CA VAL A 325 -20.78 5.35 5.83
C VAL A 325 -22.16 5.01 5.27
N ARG A 326 -22.91 4.15 5.96
CA ARG A 326 -24.30 3.84 5.60
C ARG A 326 -25.18 5.08 5.64
N LYS A 327 -25.24 5.80 6.75
CA LYS A 327 -26.11 6.98 6.86
C LYS A 327 -25.68 8.12 5.92
N VAL A 328 -24.38 8.28 5.66
CA VAL A 328 -23.87 9.19 4.61
C VAL A 328 -24.44 8.78 3.24
N CYS A 329 -24.31 7.51 2.87
CA CYS A 329 -24.84 7.01 1.60
C CYS A 329 -26.37 7.19 1.49
N GLU A 330 -27.13 6.94 2.59
CA GLU A 330 -28.58 7.12 2.64
C GLU A 330 -29.00 8.59 2.44
N ARG A 331 -28.22 9.55 2.96
CA ARG A 331 -28.48 10.99 2.80
C ARG A 331 -28.03 11.55 1.44
N LEU A 332 -26.99 10.97 0.84
CA LEU A 332 -26.39 11.49 -0.40
C LEU A 332 -26.95 10.85 -1.69
N LEU A 333 -27.43 9.60 -1.68
CA LEU A 333 -28.01 8.99 -2.88
C LEU A 333 -29.13 9.84 -3.51
N PRO A 334 -30.10 10.42 -2.76
CA PRO A 334 -31.10 11.30 -3.34
C PRO A 334 -30.50 12.52 -4.06
N ILE A 335 -29.40 13.09 -3.54
CA ILE A 335 -28.70 14.20 -4.21
C ILE A 335 -28.05 13.73 -5.51
N PHE A 336 -27.46 12.54 -5.51
CA PHE A 336 -26.87 11.98 -6.72
C PHE A 336 -27.94 11.68 -7.79
N GLU A 337 -29.12 11.23 -7.40
CA GLU A 337 -30.27 11.08 -8.30
C GLU A 337 -30.74 12.42 -8.87
N ASP A 338 -31.03 13.38 -8.00
CA ASP A 338 -31.60 14.69 -8.35
C ASP A 338 -30.66 15.50 -9.30
N ASN A 339 -29.36 15.17 -9.33
CA ASN A 339 -28.34 15.84 -10.14
C ASN A 339 -27.74 14.96 -11.26
N GLY A 340 -28.32 13.79 -11.56
CA GLY A 340 -27.85 12.93 -12.66
C GLY A 340 -26.43 12.36 -12.46
N LEU A 341 -26.05 12.11 -11.21
CA LEU A 341 -24.75 11.54 -10.82
C LEU A 341 -24.81 10.03 -10.56
N VAL A 342 -25.97 9.38 -10.61
CA VAL A 342 -26.05 7.91 -10.53
C VAL A 342 -25.60 7.26 -11.85
N ASP A 343 -26.18 7.72 -12.96
CA ASP A 343 -25.76 7.35 -14.31
C ASP A 343 -25.56 8.62 -15.16
N ARG A 344 -24.31 8.84 -15.59
CA ARG A 344 -23.86 10.06 -16.27
C ARG A 344 -23.10 9.70 -17.54
N ARG A 345 -23.56 10.25 -18.66
CA ARG A 345 -22.88 10.17 -19.96
C ARG A 345 -21.55 10.94 -19.94
N VAL A 346 -20.48 10.30 -20.39
CA VAL A 346 -19.12 10.87 -20.42
C VAL A 346 -18.51 10.75 -21.81
N HIS A 347 -18.11 11.89 -22.40
CA HIS A 347 -17.45 11.97 -23.70
C HIS A 347 -15.93 11.97 -23.52
N TYR A 348 -15.32 10.78 -23.43
CA TYR A 348 -13.90 10.62 -23.06
C TYR A 348 -12.90 10.78 -24.22
N GLY A 349 -13.37 11.02 -25.45
CA GLY A 349 -12.48 11.24 -26.60
C GLY A 349 -13.17 11.24 -27.96
N LYS A 350 -12.37 11.06 -29.01
CA LYS A 350 -12.81 10.75 -30.38
C LYS A 350 -12.06 9.54 -30.91
N ASP A 351 -12.71 8.72 -31.73
CA ASP A 351 -12.02 7.61 -32.39
C ASP A 351 -11.05 8.14 -33.46
N PRO A 352 -9.76 7.73 -33.45
CA PRO A 352 -8.77 8.26 -34.38
C PRO A 352 -8.93 7.76 -35.84
N LYS A 353 -9.81 6.80 -36.11
CA LYS A 353 -10.10 6.29 -37.46
C LYS A 353 -11.42 6.84 -38.02
N THR A 354 -12.48 6.94 -37.21
CA THR A 354 -13.80 7.40 -37.66
C THR A 354 -14.08 8.88 -37.34
N GLY A 355 -13.41 9.46 -36.33
CA GLY A 355 -13.65 10.82 -35.84
C GLY A 355 -14.90 10.98 -34.97
N GLU A 356 -15.63 9.88 -34.74
CA GLU A 356 -16.84 9.83 -33.91
C GLU A 356 -16.51 10.02 -32.43
N ASP A 357 -17.46 10.54 -31.66
CA ASP A 357 -17.29 10.75 -30.23
C ASP A 357 -17.26 9.41 -29.48
N LEU A 358 -16.21 9.22 -28.67
CA LEU A 358 -16.11 8.09 -27.75
C LEU A 358 -16.86 8.43 -26.47
N VAL A 359 -17.90 7.65 -26.17
CA VAL A 359 -18.83 7.88 -25.08
C VAL A 359 -18.97 6.61 -24.25
N ASP A 360 -18.98 6.76 -22.93
CA ASP A 360 -19.42 5.75 -21.98
C ASP A 360 -20.38 6.34 -20.93
N PHE A 361 -20.88 5.47 -20.06
CA PHE A 361 -21.80 5.80 -18.97
C PHE A 361 -21.13 5.45 -17.64
N ARG A 362 -21.16 6.39 -16.68
CA ARG A 362 -20.41 6.32 -15.42
C ARG A 362 -21.21 6.93 -14.29
N ARG A 363 -21.01 6.46 -13.06
CA ARG A 363 -21.39 7.27 -11.88
C ARG A 363 -20.61 8.59 -11.83
N GLY A 364 -21.28 9.66 -11.44
CA GLY A 364 -20.75 10.99 -11.18
C GLY A 364 -20.28 11.21 -9.73
N PHE A 365 -20.25 10.15 -8.91
CA PHE A 365 -19.71 10.19 -7.55
C PHE A 365 -18.70 9.07 -7.30
N TRP A 366 -17.82 9.26 -6.31
CA TRP A 366 -16.91 8.24 -5.82
C TRP A 366 -16.84 8.30 -4.30
N ILE A 367 -17.25 7.23 -3.62
CA ILE A 367 -17.10 7.09 -2.16
C ILE A 367 -15.93 6.16 -1.88
N HIS A 368 -14.92 6.70 -1.22
CA HIS A 368 -13.77 5.97 -0.72
C HIS A 368 -13.86 5.86 0.80
N VAL A 369 -13.54 4.68 1.33
CA VAL A 369 -13.39 4.48 2.77
C VAL A 369 -11.91 4.38 3.10
N ASP A 370 -11.40 5.37 3.84
CA ASP A 370 -10.10 5.26 4.51
C ASP A 370 -10.28 4.33 5.72
N GLY A 371 -10.09 3.05 5.46
CA GLY A 371 -10.17 1.97 6.42
C GLY A 371 -8.82 1.59 7.00
N ALA A 372 -7.78 2.45 6.91
CA ALA A 372 -6.40 2.14 7.29
C ALA A 372 -6.31 1.32 8.59
N LEU A 373 -7.03 1.77 9.62
CA LEU A 373 -7.19 1.09 10.89
C LEU A 373 -8.41 0.14 10.90
N GLY A 374 -9.62 0.68 10.71
CA GLY A 374 -10.85 0.00 11.08
C GLY A 374 -11.33 -1.08 10.11
N ALA A 375 -10.95 -1.06 8.84
CA ALA A 375 -11.36 -2.09 7.88
C ALA A 375 -10.78 -3.48 8.22
N GLY A 376 -9.73 -3.53 9.04
CA GLY A 376 -9.12 -4.77 9.53
C GLY A 376 -9.80 -5.42 10.73
N TYR A 377 -10.59 -4.69 11.53
CA TYR A 377 -11.30 -5.25 12.69
C TYR A 377 -12.83 -5.08 12.63
N GLY A 378 -13.32 -4.01 12.00
CA GLY A 378 -14.74 -3.66 11.97
C GLY A 378 -15.66 -4.75 11.45
N PRO A 379 -15.29 -5.48 10.37
CA PRO A 379 -16.05 -6.67 9.93
C PRO A 379 -16.24 -7.70 11.04
N PHE A 380 -15.22 -7.98 11.88
CA PHE A 380 -15.34 -8.95 12.98
C PHE A 380 -16.18 -8.41 14.14
N GLN A 381 -16.07 -7.12 14.47
CA GLN A 381 -16.95 -6.49 15.46
C GLN A 381 -18.41 -6.52 14.99
N ARG A 382 -18.67 -6.24 13.71
CA ARG A 382 -20.01 -6.33 13.10
C ARG A 382 -20.55 -7.76 13.07
N MET A 383 -19.70 -8.76 12.84
CA MET A 383 -20.07 -10.18 12.98
C MET A 383 -20.47 -10.51 14.43
N ALA A 384 -19.67 -10.10 15.42
CA ALA A 384 -19.97 -10.32 16.84
C ALA A 384 -21.25 -9.60 17.30
N TYR A 385 -21.50 -8.38 16.82
CA TYR A 385 -22.72 -7.63 17.11
C TYR A 385 -23.97 -8.27 16.50
N ARG A 386 -23.86 -8.84 15.29
CA ARG A 386 -24.98 -9.49 14.58
C ARG A 386 -25.27 -10.91 15.06
N ASP A 387 -24.30 -11.60 15.66
CA ASP A 387 -24.41 -13.03 15.98
C ASP A 387 -23.90 -13.35 17.40
N PRO A 388 -24.81 -13.67 18.35
CA PRO A 388 -24.42 -13.94 19.75
C PRO A 388 -23.57 -15.20 19.91
N ARG A 389 -23.42 -16.05 18.89
CA ARG A 389 -22.55 -17.25 18.94
C ARG A 389 -21.07 -16.92 19.14
N PHE A 390 -20.65 -15.68 18.90
CA PHE A 390 -19.28 -15.24 19.20
C PHE A 390 -19.01 -15.02 20.70
N GLY A 391 -20.03 -15.09 21.57
CA GLY A 391 -19.86 -15.01 23.02
C GLY A 391 -19.48 -13.63 23.55
N TRP A 392 -19.55 -12.60 22.70
CA TRP A 392 -19.32 -11.20 23.04
C TRP A 392 -20.25 -10.34 22.19
N THR A 393 -21.00 -9.45 22.86
CA THR A 393 -21.77 -8.39 22.20
C THR A 393 -20.98 -7.08 22.34
N PRO A 394 -20.51 -6.46 21.25
CA PRO A 394 -19.87 -5.15 21.30
C PRO A 394 -20.82 -4.08 21.81
N GLU A 395 -20.30 -3.13 22.59
CA GLU A 395 -21.08 -2.00 23.13
C GLU A 395 -21.59 -1.05 22.03
N VAL A 396 -20.85 -0.96 20.93
CA VAL A 396 -21.16 -0.12 19.76
C VAL A 396 -21.35 -0.99 18.52
N ASN A 397 -22.47 -0.77 17.81
CA ASN A 397 -22.70 -1.29 16.47
C ASN A 397 -21.95 -0.43 15.46
N LEU A 398 -20.87 -0.95 14.86
CA LEU A 398 -20.14 -0.18 13.86
C LEU A 398 -20.90 -0.09 12.53
N PRO A 399 -20.86 1.08 11.85
CA PRO A 399 -21.60 1.31 10.63
C PRO A 399 -21.16 0.36 9.51
N GLU A 400 -22.07 0.17 8.55
CA GLU A 400 -21.80 -0.60 7.33
C GLU A 400 -21.06 0.27 6.33
N PHE A 401 -19.94 -0.24 5.81
CA PHE A 401 -18.94 0.56 5.11
C PHE A 401 -18.37 -0.11 3.86
N ASP A 402 -18.75 -1.36 3.60
CA ASP A 402 -18.06 -2.24 2.67
C ASP A 402 -18.80 -2.38 1.33
N PHE A 403 -18.25 -3.15 0.39
CA PHE A 403 -18.80 -3.28 -0.97
C PHE A 403 -20.18 -3.97 -1.02
N GLY A 404 -20.63 -4.59 0.08
CA GLY A 404 -21.98 -5.09 0.24
C GLY A 404 -23.02 -3.97 0.50
N LEU A 405 -22.60 -2.73 0.74
CA LEU A 405 -23.50 -1.59 0.99
C LEU A 405 -24.22 -1.18 -0.31
N LYS A 406 -25.43 -1.72 -0.46
CA LYS A 406 -26.36 -1.38 -1.55
C LYS A 406 -27.53 -0.54 -1.08
N MET A 407 -28.06 0.30 -1.97
CA MET A 407 -29.22 1.15 -1.73
C MET A 407 -30.18 1.17 -2.90
N SER A 408 -31.47 1.23 -2.61
CA SER A 408 -32.52 1.32 -3.62
C SER A 408 -32.65 2.74 -4.15
N SER A 409 -32.27 2.94 -5.41
CA SER A 409 -32.59 4.14 -6.19
C SER A 409 -34.06 4.13 -6.62
N LYS A 410 -34.65 5.33 -6.71
CA LYS A 410 -35.98 5.60 -7.27
C LYS A 410 -36.08 5.22 -8.76
N SER A 411 -34.98 5.22 -9.49
CA SER A 411 -34.94 5.12 -10.96
C SER A 411 -33.91 4.15 -11.53
N HIS A 412 -32.90 3.72 -10.75
CA HIS A 412 -31.78 2.90 -11.25
C HIS A 412 -31.63 1.53 -10.57
N GLY A 413 -32.61 1.10 -9.76
CA GLY A 413 -32.56 -0.21 -9.08
C GLY A 413 -31.69 -0.20 -7.82
N GLU A 414 -30.92 -1.25 -7.56
CA GLU A 414 -29.92 -1.25 -6.48
C GLU A 414 -28.60 -0.63 -6.95
N ILE A 415 -28.09 0.35 -6.20
CA ILE A 415 -26.78 0.96 -6.41
C ILE A 415 -25.83 0.49 -5.30
N ASP A 416 -24.68 -0.05 -5.67
CA ASP A 416 -23.53 -0.23 -4.78
C ASP A 416 -22.90 1.15 -4.49
N MET A 417 -22.74 1.49 -3.22
CA MET A 417 -22.39 2.88 -2.86
C MET A 417 -20.88 3.13 -2.73
N VAL A 418 -20.11 2.11 -2.34
CA VAL A 418 -18.68 2.23 -2.00
C VAL A 418 -17.81 1.80 -3.18
N CYS A 419 -16.99 2.72 -3.69
CA CYS A 419 -16.14 2.47 -4.87
C CYS A 419 -14.76 1.92 -4.50
N SER A 420 -14.24 2.20 -3.30
CA SER A 420 -12.88 1.74 -2.91
C SER A 420 -12.63 1.77 -1.40
N ILE A 421 -11.77 0.86 -0.94
CA ILE A 421 -11.36 0.72 0.47
C ILE A 421 -9.84 0.51 0.54
N ALA A 422 -9.15 1.25 1.42
CA ALA A 422 -7.75 1.03 1.76
C ALA A 422 -7.59 0.46 3.19
N ILE A 423 -6.57 -0.36 3.43
CA ILE A 423 -6.20 -0.88 4.76
C ILE A 423 -4.68 -0.90 4.96
N GLU A 424 -4.23 -0.57 6.16
CA GLU A 424 -2.84 -0.71 6.61
C GLU A 424 -2.75 -1.79 7.69
N ARG A 425 -2.08 -2.91 7.38
CA ARG A 425 -2.11 -4.09 8.26
C ARG A 425 -1.15 -3.95 9.44
N SER A 426 -0.18 -3.03 9.38
CA SER A 426 0.66 -2.62 10.52
C SER A 426 -0.18 -2.37 11.79
N GLN A 427 -1.44 -1.96 11.61
CA GLN A 427 -2.31 -1.43 12.65
C GLN A 427 -3.18 -2.47 13.37
N VAL A 428 -3.32 -3.69 12.82
CA VAL A 428 -4.34 -4.66 13.30
C VAL A 428 -3.77 -6.01 13.73
N ALA A 429 -3.90 -6.29 15.03
CA ALA A 429 -3.56 -7.58 15.62
C ALA A 429 -4.61 -8.65 15.32
N ARG A 430 -4.17 -9.83 14.86
CA ARG A 430 -4.95 -11.08 14.98
C ARG A 430 -4.28 -11.99 16.01
N ARG A 431 -4.65 -11.85 17.27
CA ARG A 431 -4.37 -12.90 18.27
C ARG A 431 -5.09 -14.18 17.86
N SER A 432 -4.39 -15.30 17.95
CA SER A 432 -5.00 -16.62 17.80
C SER A 432 -5.97 -16.88 18.95
N MET A 433 -7.25 -16.57 18.75
CA MET A 433 -8.33 -17.09 19.58
C MET A 433 -8.41 -18.61 19.39
N ALA A 434 -7.57 -19.33 20.14
CA ALA A 434 -7.81 -20.72 20.44
C ALA A 434 -9.06 -20.77 21.33
N VAL A 435 -10.21 -21.09 20.74
CA VAL A 435 -11.44 -21.40 21.47
C VAL A 435 -11.12 -22.59 22.38
N ARG A 436 -10.89 -22.33 23.67
CA ARG A 436 -10.84 -23.39 24.68
C ARG A 436 -12.26 -23.92 24.83
N SER A 437 -12.50 -25.15 24.40
CA SER A 437 -13.82 -25.77 24.58
C SER A 437 -14.14 -25.89 26.07
N VAL A 438 -15.39 -25.62 26.44
CA VAL A 438 -15.87 -25.57 27.83
C VAL A 438 -16.11 -26.98 28.41
N HIS A 439 -15.15 -27.88 28.23
CA HIS A 439 -15.19 -29.29 28.64
C HIS A 439 -13.94 -29.74 29.39
N ASP A 440 -13.23 -28.80 30.01
CA ASP A 440 -12.11 -29.10 30.89
C ASP A 440 -12.10 -28.17 32.13
N GLN A 441 -13.13 -28.32 32.96
CA GLN A 441 -13.11 -27.89 34.36
C GLN A 441 -13.20 -29.11 35.26
N GLY A 442 -12.04 -29.72 35.53
CA GLY A 442 -11.87 -30.63 36.66
C GLY A 442 -12.08 -29.88 37.97
N GLN A 443 -12.79 -30.51 38.90
CA GLN A 443 -13.15 -29.94 40.19
C GLN A 443 -11.91 -29.57 41.03
N ILE A 444 -11.95 -28.42 41.69
CA ILE A 444 -11.10 -28.10 42.85
C ILE A 444 -12.04 -27.81 44.02
N PRO A 445 -11.94 -28.53 45.15
CA PRO A 445 -12.86 -28.36 46.27
C PRO A 445 -12.62 -27.04 47.01
N ALA A 446 -13.69 -26.47 47.55
CA ALA A 446 -13.65 -25.28 48.38
C ALA A 446 -13.29 -25.63 49.83
N ASP A 447 -12.29 -24.95 50.41
CA ASP A 447 -12.31 -24.55 51.82
C ASP A 447 -11.19 -23.54 52.15
N ALA A 448 -11.26 -22.95 53.36
CA ALA A 448 -10.28 -22.06 54.02
C ALA A 448 -10.30 -20.54 53.69
N THR A 449 -11.27 -19.87 54.32
CA THR A 449 -11.22 -18.59 55.06
C THR A 449 -10.03 -17.61 54.94
N VAL A 450 -10.39 -16.32 54.95
CA VAL A 450 -9.51 -15.13 54.89
C VAL A 450 -8.95 -14.70 56.25
N ALA A 451 -7.70 -14.22 56.29
CA ALA A 451 -7.21 -13.24 57.27
C ALA A 451 -6.16 -12.30 56.60
N PRO A 452 -6.06 -11.00 56.98
CA PRO A 452 -5.35 -10.00 56.16
C PRO A 452 -3.92 -9.66 56.63
N GLY A 453 -3.08 -9.21 55.69
CA GLY A 453 -1.90 -8.37 55.98
C GLY A 453 -0.57 -8.84 55.38
N VAL A 454 0.23 -7.84 54.97
CA VAL A 454 1.62 -7.87 54.45
C VAL A 454 1.77 -7.81 52.92
N HIS A 455 2.24 -6.65 52.45
CA HIS A 455 2.65 -6.42 51.06
C HIS A 455 3.79 -7.35 50.62
N ARG A 456 3.66 -7.95 49.43
CA ARG A 456 4.80 -8.43 48.62
C ARG A 456 4.59 -8.13 47.14
N LEU A 457 5.63 -7.59 46.52
CA LEU A 457 5.73 -7.31 45.08
C LEU A 457 5.71 -8.60 44.24
N PRO A 458 5.18 -8.58 43.00
CA PRO A 458 5.20 -9.74 42.11
C PRO A 458 6.63 -10.15 41.71
N ARG A 459 6.90 -11.47 41.71
CA ARG A 459 8.16 -12.03 41.21
C ARG A 459 8.07 -12.28 39.70
N HIS A 460 9.01 -11.75 38.93
CA HIS A 460 9.16 -12.10 37.51
C HIS A 460 9.64 -13.56 37.35
N HIS A 461 8.98 -14.31 36.47
CA HIS A 461 9.37 -15.67 36.10
C HIS A 461 10.46 -15.67 35.01
N LEU A 462 11.72 -15.59 35.42
CA LEU A 462 12.84 -15.99 34.56
C LEU A 462 12.84 -17.52 34.37
N ARG A 463 12.43 -17.99 33.18
CA ARG A 463 12.64 -19.40 32.78
C ARG A 463 14.08 -19.59 32.28
N ARG A 464 14.75 -20.60 32.81
CA ARG A 464 16.17 -20.89 32.59
C ARG A 464 16.45 -21.46 31.20
N LEU A 465 17.52 -21.00 30.57
CA LEU A 465 18.23 -21.72 29.52
C LEU A 465 18.96 -22.95 30.11
N PRO A 466 19.04 -24.08 29.39
CA PRO A 466 19.74 -25.26 29.87
C PRO A 466 21.26 -25.14 29.67
N GLN A 467 22.00 -24.89 30.74
CA GLN A 467 23.45 -25.12 30.76
C GLN A 467 23.73 -26.63 30.88
N ARG A 468 24.57 -27.17 29.99
CA ARG A 468 25.34 -28.40 30.26
C ARG A 468 26.81 -28.01 30.40
N LEU A 469 27.41 -28.37 31.53
CA LEU A 469 28.84 -28.24 31.76
C LEU A 469 29.61 -29.25 30.92
N LEU A 470 30.78 -28.85 30.42
CA LEU A 470 32.00 -29.65 30.44
C LEU A 470 33.18 -28.70 30.71
N ALA A 471 34.04 -29.08 31.66
CA ALA A 471 35.19 -28.29 32.13
C ALA A 471 36.47 -28.65 31.32
N PRO A 472 37.55 -27.83 31.37
CA PRO A 472 38.66 -27.94 30.43
C PRO A 472 39.70 -29.00 30.81
N GLY A 473 40.34 -29.58 29.78
CA GLY A 473 41.55 -30.41 29.88
C GLY A 473 42.73 -29.77 29.14
N PRO A 474 43.98 -30.17 29.41
CA PRO A 474 45.18 -29.43 29.00
C PRO A 474 45.57 -29.59 27.52
N LEU A 475 46.29 -28.58 27.02
CA LEU A 475 46.76 -28.46 25.63
C LEU A 475 47.92 -29.42 25.31
N GLY A 476 47.82 -30.12 24.18
CA GLY A 476 48.94 -30.78 23.49
C GLY A 476 49.35 -30.01 22.22
N PRO A 477 50.58 -30.19 21.71
CA PRO A 477 51.12 -29.38 20.62
C PRO A 477 50.51 -29.70 19.23
N PRO A 478 50.52 -28.74 18.28
CA PRO A 478 49.84 -28.87 16.99
C PRO A 478 50.63 -29.72 15.97
N GLY A 479 49.90 -30.49 15.17
CA GLY A 479 50.43 -31.16 13.97
C GLY A 479 50.53 -30.22 12.75
N PRO A 480 51.32 -30.59 11.73
CA PRO A 480 51.63 -29.71 10.59
C PRO A 480 50.46 -29.54 9.59
N PRO A 481 50.43 -28.43 8.82
CA PRO A 481 49.29 -28.07 7.96
C PRO A 481 49.24 -28.84 6.63
N LEU A 482 48.03 -29.11 6.16
CA LEU A 482 47.75 -29.65 4.82
C LEU A 482 47.73 -28.51 3.78
N LEU A 483 48.42 -28.73 2.65
CA LEU A 483 48.54 -27.79 1.54
C LEU A 483 47.28 -27.76 0.64
N PRO A 484 46.91 -26.59 0.07
CA PRO A 484 45.83 -26.49 -0.91
C PRO A 484 46.30 -26.91 -2.32
N GLY A 485 45.49 -27.72 -3.00
CA GLY A 485 45.69 -28.07 -4.42
C GLY A 485 45.29 -26.94 -5.37
N PRO A 486 45.93 -26.81 -6.55
CA PRO A 486 45.73 -25.67 -7.45
C PRO A 486 44.42 -25.76 -8.23
N ARG A 487 43.65 -24.67 -8.25
CA ARG A 487 42.59 -24.45 -9.26
C ARG A 487 43.23 -23.91 -10.53
N GLN A 488 43.07 -24.63 -11.64
CA GLN A 488 43.51 -24.17 -12.96
C GLN A 488 42.53 -23.13 -13.53
N HIS A 489 43.07 -22.05 -14.10
CA HIS A 489 42.32 -21.16 -14.98
C HIS A 489 42.06 -21.87 -16.32
N ALA A 490 40.85 -21.73 -16.85
CA ALA A 490 40.53 -22.07 -18.24
C ALA A 490 39.99 -20.83 -18.94
N THR A 491 40.80 -20.26 -19.83
CA THR A 491 40.45 -19.17 -20.74
C THR A 491 39.58 -19.68 -21.88
N TYR A 492 38.59 -18.89 -22.31
CA TYR A 492 37.85 -19.16 -23.55
C TYR A 492 38.67 -18.69 -24.76
N GLY A 493 38.86 -19.58 -25.73
CA GLY A 493 39.59 -19.31 -26.97
C GLY A 493 39.10 -20.16 -28.15
N THR A 494 38.34 -19.51 -29.04
CA THR A 494 38.25 -19.72 -30.50
C THR A 494 38.70 -21.07 -31.11
N GLY A 495 37.79 -21.74 -31.83
CA GLY A 495 38.13 -22.82 -32.77
C GLY A 495 36.91 -23.31 -33.56
N ALA A 496 37.00 -23.31 -34.90
CA ALA A 496 35.87 -23.58 -35.79
C ALA A 496 35.83 -25.02 -36.33
N GLY A 497 34.65 -25.45 -36.79
CA GLY A 497 34.49 -26.43 -37.88
C GLY A 497 33.86 -27.78 -37.53
N GLY A 498 32.94 -28.25 -38.39
CA GLY A 498 32.58 -29.68 -38.47
C GLY A 498 31.13 -30.08 -38.19
N LEU A 499 30.22 -29.82 -39.14
CA LEU A 499 29.06 -30.69 -39.40
C LEU A 499 29.56 -31.95 -40.16
N PRO A 500 28.91 -33.16 -40.10
CA PRO A 500 27.49 -33.28 -40.48
C PRO A 500 26.60 -34.41 -39.87
N ARG A 501 25.28 -34.14 -39.88
CA ARG A 501 24.14 -35.03 -40.23
C ARG A 501 24.05 -36.49 -39.72
N ARG A 502 23.01 -36.76 -38.90
CA ARG A 502 21.82 -37.63 -39.16
C ARG A 502 20.93 -37.56 -37.90
N ALA A 503 19.65 -37.14 -37.88
CA ALA A 503 18.45 -37.44 -38.70
C ALA A 503 17.69 -38.72 -38.29
N VAL A 504 16.39 -38.55 -37.98
CA VAL A 504 15.32 -39.55 -37.74
C VAL A 504 15.43 -40.30 -36.39
N ALA A 505 14.40 -40.53 -35.54
CA ALA A 505 12.94 -40.28 -35.64
C ALA A 505 12.24 -39.95 -34.27
N ARG A 506 10.98 -39.48 -34.38
CA ARG A 506 9.77 -39.79 -33.57
C ARG A 506 8.80 -40.56 -34.52
N PRO A 507 7.68 -41.23 -34.14
CA PRO A 507 6.74 -40.84 -33.08
C PRO A 507 5.89 -41.96 -32.38
N GLY A 508 4.91 -41.52 -31.58
CA GLY A 508 3.61 -42.20 -31.39
C GLY A 508 3.51 -43.28 -30.30
N GLU A 509 2.31 -43.64 -29.82
CA GLU A 509 0.97 -43.00 -29.84
C GLU A 509 0.03 -43.80 -28.91
N GLU A 510 -0.92 -43.17 -28.21
CA GLU A 510 -2.19 -43.76 -27.69
C GLU A 510 -2.14 -45.03 -26.78
N ALA A 511 -3.18 -45.50 -26.06
CA ALA A 511 -4.48 -44.92 -25.65
C ALA A 511 -5.11 -45.68 -24.43
N ARG A 512 -5.95 -44.96 -23.67
CA ARG A 512 -7.25 -45.37 -23.06
C ARG A 512 -7.40 -46.57 -22.09
N ARG A 513 -8.05 -46.22 -20.95
CA ARG A 513 -9.16 -46.93 -20.23
C ARG A 513 -8.91 -48.32 -19.62
N ALA A 514 -9.13 -48.44 -18.31
CA ALA A 514 -10.40 -48.93 -17.72
C ALA A 514 -10.33 -48.98 -16.18
N ALA A 515 -11.48 -48.98 -15.49
CA ALA A 515 -11.58 -49.07 -14.03
C ALA A 515 -12.07 -50.46 -13.59
N VAL A 516 -11.58 -50.96 -12.45
CA VAL A 516 -12.15 -52.07 -11.66
C VAL A 516 -12.00 -51.71 -10.17
N ALA A 517 -12.99 -52.06 -9.34
CA ALA A 517 -13.09 -51.62 -7.95
C ALA A 517 -13.07 -52.76 -6.93
N GLY A 518 -12.47 -52.50 -5.77
CA GLY A 518 -12.63 -53.24 -4.50
C GLY A 518 -11.59 -54.32 -4.19
N PRO A 519 -11.43 -54.75 -2.91
CA PRO A 519 -12.18 -54.34 -1.72
C PRO A 519 -11.33 -53.67 -0.59
N HIS A 520 -11.99 -53.34 0.52
CA HIS A 520 -11.47 -52.57 1.65
C HIS A 520 -10.30 -53.18 2.45
N ALA A 521 -9.36 -52.33 2.86
CA ALA A 521 -8.64 -52.44 4.13
C ALA A 521 -8.76 -51.10 4.89
N ARG A 522 -9.17 -51.14 6.17
CA ARG A 522 -9.36 -49.93 6.99
C ARG A 522 -8.05 -49.50 7.65
N CYS A 523 -7.48 -48.37 7.22
CA CYS A 523 -6.44 -47.66 7.99
C CYS A 523 -7.10 -46.64 8.94
N PRO A 524 -6.60 -46.47 10.18
CA PRO A 524 -7.12 -45.46 11.09
C PRO A 524 -6.78 -44.05 10.59
N HIS A 525 -7.78 -43.17 10.56
CA HIS A 525 -7.59 -41.77 10.19
C HIS A 525 -6.64 -41.07 11.17
N ARG A 526 -5.44 -40.69 10.70
CA ARG A 526 -4.79 -39.48 11.23
C ARG A 526 -5.68 -38.28 10.82
N PRO A 527 -6.00 -37.35 11.74
CA PRO A 527 -6.60 -36.10 11.34
C PRO A 527 -5.62 -35.37 10.40
N LEU A 528 -6.16 -34.80 9.31
CA LEU A 528 -5.41 -33.87 8.48
C LEU A 528 -4.92 -32.71 9.36
N PRO A 529 -3.69 -32.20 9.19
CA PRO A 529 -3.31 -30.95 9.82
C PRO A 529 -4.28 -29.85 9.35
N PRO A 530 -4.69 -28.92 10.23
CA PRO A 530 -5.56 -27.83 9.82
C PRO A 530 -4.89 -27.03 8.70
N PRO A 531 -5.65 -26.47 7.74
CA PRO A 531 -5.08 -25.69 6.65
C PRO A 531 -4.22 -24.55 7.23
N GLN A 532 -2.95 -24.52 6.81
CA GLN A 532 -2.05 -23.42 7.17
C GLN A 532 -2.64 -22.12 6.61
N ARG A 533 -2.85 -21.14 7.49
CA ARG A 533 -3.54 -19.90 7.14
C ARG A 533 -2.56 -18.97 6.40
N PRO A 534 -2.95 -18.36 5.27
CA PRO A 534 -2.07 -17.44 4.58
C PRO A 534 -1.72 -16.22 5.45
N THR A 535 -0.47 -15.78 5.36
CA THR A 535 0.04 -14.59 6.03
C THR A 535 -0.43 -13.34 5.29
N GLY A 536 -1.34 -12.57 5.90
CA GLY A 536 -1.96 -11.38 5.28
C GLY A 536 -1.02 -10.20 5.05
N GLY A 537 -1.41 -9.30 4.14
CA GLY A 537 -0.72 -8.05 3.80
C GLY A 537 -1.66 -6.85 3.70
N GLU A 538 -1.11 -5.71 3.33
CA GLU A 538 -1.80 -4.41 3.19
C GLU A 538 -2.40 -4.28 1.80
N VAL A 539 -3.57 -3.66 1.63
CA VAL A 539 -4.35 -3.79 0.39
C VAL A 539 -5.12 -2.50 0.08
N VAL A 540 -5.28 -2.19 -1.21
CA VAL A 540 -6.40 -1.38 -1.71
C VAL A 540 -7.27 -2.22 -2.63
N ILE A 541 -8.59 -2.19 -2.42
CA ILE A 541 -9.59 -2.80 -3.32
C ILE A 541 -10.46 -1.68 -3.90
N VAL A 542 -10.80 -1.83 -5.18
CA VAL A 542 -11.71 -0.99 -5.95
C VAL A 542 -12.81 -1.88 -6.52
N ASN A 543 -14.04 -1.37 -6.55
CA ASN A 543 -15.21 -2.06 -7.07
C ASN A 543 -15.96 -1.13 -8.05
N GLY A 544 -16.40 -1.68 -9.19
CA GLY A 544 -17.21 -0.97 -10.17
C GLY A 544 -16.42 0.00 -11.08
N GLY A 545 -16.19 -0.41 -12.33
CA GLY A 545 -15.79 0.48 -13.42
C GLY A 545 -14.35 0.30 -13.93
N PRO A 546 -14.12 0.21 -15.26
CA PRO A 546 -12.86 -0.27 -15.84
C PRO A 546 -11.57 0.58 -15.69
N ALA A 547 -11.48 1.52 -14.74
CA ALA A 547 -10.24 2.28 -14.52
C ALA A 547 -9.20 1.45 -13.72
N HIS A 548 -8.34 0.71 -14.42
CA HIS A 548 -7.22 -0.02 -13.83
C HIS A 548 -5.90 0.25 -14.58
N GLU A 549 -4.78 0.00 -13.90
CA GLU A 549 -3.37 0.21 -14.31
C GLU A 549 -2.99 1.57 -14.95
N ALA A 550 -2.19 2.34 -14.22
CA ALA A 550 -1.02 3.01 -14.79
C ALA A 550 0.19 2.93 -13.85
N TRP A 551 0.76 1.73 -13.71
CA TRP A 551 2.11 1.53 -13.16
C TRP A 551 2.87 0.48 -13.99
N GLN A 552 3.33 0.90 -15.16
CA GLN A 552 4.39 0.21 -15.89
C GLN A 552 5.48 1.22 -16.24
N THR A 553 6.59 1.17 -15.52
CA THR A 553 7.87 1.68 -16.02
C THR A 553 8.33 0.76 -17.15
N GLY A 554 8.76 1.36 -18.26
CA GLY A 554 8.95 0.65 -19.53
C GLY A 554 9.97 -0.49 -19.47
N ASP A 555 9.79 -1.47 -20.36
CA ASP A 555 10.68 -2.61 -20.51
C ASP A 555 12.16 -2.19 -20.59
N CYS A 556 13.00 -2.86 -19.79
CA CYS A 556 14.44 -2.86 -19.98
C CYS A 556 14.82 -3.67 -21.24
N ALA A 557 14.58 -3.09 -22.41
CA ALA A 557 15.20 -3.56 -23.64
C ALA A 557 16.73 -3.36 -23.55
N PRO A 558 17.55 -4.37 -23.89
CA PRO A 558 19.00 -4.24 -23.79
C PRO A 558 19.51 -3.22 -24.81
N LEU A 559 20.27 -2.22 -24.35
CA LEU A 559 20.97 -1.28 -25.24
C LEU A 559 21.89 -2.04 -26.19
N ARG A 560 21.48 -2.19 -27.45
CA ARG A 560 22.43 -2.35 -28.55
C ARG A 560 22.97 -0.97 -28.88
N ALA A 561 24.26 -0.77 -28.63
CA ALA A 561 24.96 0.42 -29.03
C ALA A 561 24.92 0.57 -30.55
N HIS A 562 24.37 1.67 -31.04
CA HIS A 562 24.69 2.21 -32.36
C HIS A 562 25.12 3.66 -32.20
N LEU A 563 26.39 3.89 -32.48
CA LEU A 563 26.96 5.21 -32.69
C LEU A 563 26.23 5.88 -33.85
N HIS A 564 25.89 7.15 -33.68
CA HIS A 564 25.55 8.05 -34.78
C HIS A 564 26.64 9.12 -34.84
N ASP A 565 27.47 9.06 -35.88
CA ASP A 565 28.14 10.24 -36.40
C ASP A 565 27.19 10.92 -37.40
N ASP A 566 27.13 12.24 -37.36
CA ASP A 566 26.44 13.07 -38.34
C ASP A 566 27.17 13.07 -39.69
N PHE A 567 26.45 13.15 -40.82
CA PHE A 567 26.81 14.05 -41.93
C PHE A 567 25.75 14.15 -43.06
N CYS A 568 25.68 15.34 -43.65
CA CYS A 568 25.24 15.68 -45.03
C CYS A 568 23.74 15.64 -45.45
N HIS A 569 23.16 16.85 -45.48
CA HIS A 569 22.61 17.54 -46.66
C HIS A 569 21.66 16.84 -47.69
N ALA A 570 20.41 17.31 -47.67
CA ALA A 570 19.72 18.10 -48.71
C ALA A 570 19.36 17.51 -50.11
N ARG A 571 18.28 18.11 -50.68
CA ARG A 571 17.67 17.92 -52.03
C ARG A 571 16.87 16.63 -52.24
N GLU A 572 15.89 16.54 -53.17
CA GLU A 572 14.90 17.48 -53.74
C GLU A 572 13.82 16.61 -54.45
N ASP A 573 12.65 17.20 -54.75
CA ASP A 573 11.65 16.79 -55.77
C ASP A 573 10.94 15.39 -55.79
N ARG A 574 9.60 15.50 -55.66
CA ARG A 574 8.53 14.93 -56.54
C ARG A 574 8.63 13.48 -57.08
N CYS A 575 7.59 12.69 -56.80
CA CYS A 575 6.57 12.36 -57.83
C CYS A 575 5.27 11.75 -57.27
N LEU A 576 4.24 11.70 -58.13
CA LEU A 576 2.82 11.43 -57.84
C LEU A 576 2.43 9.93 -57.89
N PRO A 577 1.19 9.52 -57.53
CA PRO A 577 0.89 8.18 -57.02
C PRO A 577 0.40 7.19 -58.09
N HIS A 578 0.29 5.91 -57.71
CA HIS A 578 -0.54 4.94 -58.45
C HIS A 578 -1.47 4.11 -57.57
N ARG A 579 -2.62 3.75 -58.14
CA ARG A 579 -3.78 3.13 -57.47
C ARG A 579 -3.71 1.60 -57.43
N SER A 580 -4.46 1.05 -56.46
CA SER A 580 -5.31 -0.16 -56.54
C SER A 580 -4.72 -1.54 -56.88
N ARG A 581 -4.73 -2.42 -55.85
CA ARG A 581 -5.39 -3.76 -55.75
C ARG A 581 -5.07 -4.86 -56.81
N PRO A 582 -5.31 -6.17 -56.54
CA PRO A 582 -6.12 -6.79 -55.48
C PRO A 582 -5.65 -6.58 -54.04
#